data_AF-A0A949Y1P8-F1
#
_entry.id   AF-A0A949Y1P8-F1
#
_cell.length_a   1.000
_cell.length_b   1.000
_cell.length_c   1.000
_cell.angle_alpha   90.00
_cell.angle_beta   90.00
_cell.angle_gamma   90.00
#
_symmetry.space_group_name_H-M   'P 1'
#
loop_
_entity.id
_entity.type
_entity.pdbx_description
1 polymer ?
#
loop_
_entity_poly.entity_id
_entity_poly.type
_entity_poly.pdbx_seq_one_letter_code
_entity_poly.pdbx_strand_id
1 'polypeptide(L)' 'MSEIRKLLVANRGEIAIRVLRAGHELGIRTVAIYSYEDRFAMHRLKADEAYPIGKPGEPIRSYLNIEA' A
#
# COMPACT_ATOMS: atom_id res chain seq x y z
N MET A 1 20.41 -8.97 -9.17
CA MET A 1 19.11 -8.88 -8.48
C MET A 1 18.07 -9.57 -9.35
N SER A 2 17.14 -10.30 -8.76
CA SER A 2 16.01 -10.87 -9.51
C SER A 2 15.08 -9.76 -10.00
N GLU A 3 14.41 -10.00 -11.13
CA GLU A 3 13.38 -9.11 -11.66
C GLU A 3 12.21 -8.95 -10.66
N ILE A 4 11.83 -7.71 -10.35
CA ILE A 4 10.72 -7.40 -9.45
C ILE A 4 9.43 -7.43 -10.27
N ARG A 5 8.59 -8.45 -10.04
CA ARG A 5 7.32 -8.63 -10.74
C ARG A 5 6.11 -8.03 -9.99
N LYS A 6 6.22 -7.93 -8.66
CA LYS A 6 5.17 -7.40 -7.78
C LYS A 6 5.81 -6.59 -6.64
N LEU A 7 5.24 -5.44 -6.32
CA LEU A 7 5.72 -4.49 -5.31
C LEU A 7 4.60 -4.13 -4.33
N LEU A 8 4.82 -4.38 -3.04
CA LEU A 8 3.96 -3.90 -1.96
C LEU A 8 4.53 -2.60 -1.38
N VAL A 9 3.67 -1.60 -1.19
CA VAL A 9 4.05 -0.33 -0.57
C VAL A 9 3.56 -0.29 0.87
N ALA A 10 4.47 -0.52 1.82
CA ALA A 10 4.20 -0.46 3.26
C ALA A 10 4.14 0.98 3.77
N ASN A 11 3.24 1.77 3.18
CA ASN A 11 3.04 3.19 3.51
C ASN A 11 1.63 3.65 3.09
N ARG A 12 1.29 4.91 3.36
CA ARG A 12 0.01 5.54 3.04
C ARG A 12 0.21 6.89 2.36
N GLY A 13 -0.88 7.50 1.89
CA GLY A 13 -0.88 8.89 1.44
C GLY A 13 -0.11 9.12 0.14
N GLU A 14 0.50 10.30 0.01
CA GLU A 14 1.12 10.75 -1.24
C GLU A 14 2.37 9.95 -1.60
N ILE A 15 3.17 9.55 -0.60
CA ILE A 15 4.38 8.76 -0.85
C ILE A 15 4.03 7.37 -1.36
N ALA A 16 2.93 6.77 -0.87
CA ALA A 16 2.44 5.51 -1.42
C ALA A 16 2.07 5.69 -2.90
N ILE A 17 1.30 6.73 -3.24
CA ILE A 17 0.95 7.04 -4.63
C ILE A 17 2.20 7.26 -5.50
N ARG A 18 3.22 7.95 -4.99
CA ARG A 18 4.46 8.20 -5.74
C ARG A 18 5.16 6.91 -6.14
N VAL A 19 5.24 5.95 -5.21
CA VAL A 19 5.87 4.64 -5.44
C VAL A 19 5.01 3.77 -6.36
N LEU A 20 3.68 3.76 -6.16
CA LEU A 20 2.75 3.02 -7.02
C LEU A 20 2.85 3.47 -8.48
N ARG A 21 2.95 4.78 -8.73
CA ARG A 21 3.13 5.33 -10.09
C ARG A 21 4.44 4.87 -10.72
N ALA A 22 5.55 4.89 -9.97
CA ALA A 22 6.83 4.40 -10.45
C ALA A 22 6.79 2.89 -10.76
N GLY A 23 6.15 2.09 -9.91
CA GLY A 23 5.95 0.66 -10.17
C GLY A 23 5.15 0.41 -11.45
N HIS A 24 4.05 1.14 -11.63
CA HIS A 24 3.22 1.06 -12.83
C HIS A 24 3.98 1.44 -14.12
N GLU A 25 4.75 2.52 -14.09
CA GLU A 25 5.60 2.96 -15.21
C GLU A 25 6.65 1.91 -15.61
N LEU A 26 7.09 1.09 -14.65
CA LEU A 26 8.03 -0.02 -14.85
C LEU A 26 7.35 -1.35 -15.20
N GLY A 27 6.01 -1.37 -15.36
CA GLY A 27 5.26 -2.61 -15.64
C GLY A 27 5.19 -3.58 -14.45
N ILE A 28 5.46 -3.11 -13.23
CA ILE A 28 5.44 -3.91 -12.01
C ILE A 28 4.03 -3.88 -11.41
N ARG A 29 3.48 -5.05 -11.04
CA ARG A 29 2.20 -5.11 -10.35
C ARG A 29 2.31 -4.52 -8.95
N THR A 30 1.37 -3.69 -8.56
CA THR A 30 1.42 -2.90 -7.33
C THR A 30 0.39 -3.32 -6.29
N VAL A 31 0.79 -3.31 -5.02
CA VAL A 31 -0.07 -3.65 -3.88
C VAL A 31 -0.02 -2.54 -2.84
N ALA A 32 -1.19 -2.06 -2.42
CA ALA A 32 -1.34 -1.12 -1.31
C ALA A 32 -1.86 -1.80 -0.05
N ILE A 33 -1.51 -1.24 1.11
CA ILE A 33 -2.11 -1.58 2.41
C ILE A 33 -2.86 -0.36 2.95
N TYR A 34 -3.93 -0.57 3.71
CA TYR A 34 -4.68 0.52 4.32
C TYR A 34 -5.30 0.14 5.67
N SER A 35 -5.30 1.05 6.64
CA SER A 35 -6.09 0.88 7.86
C SER A 35 -7.58 1.07 7.58
N TYR A 36 -8.46 0.65 8.50
CA TYR A 36 -9.90 0.86 8.38
C TYR A 36 -10.25 2.35 8.20
N GLU A 37 -9.52 3.25 8.88
CA GLU A 37 -9.69 4.70 8.80
C GLU A 37 -9.30 5.24 7.41
N ASP A 38 -8.33 4.61 6.76
CA ASP A 38 -7.84 4.94 5.42
C ASP A 38 -8.60 4.22 4.29
N ARG A 39 -9.75 3.58 4.57
CA ARG A 39 -10.53 2.84 3.56
C ARG A 39 -10.97 3.69 2.35
N PHE A 40 -11.00 5.01 2.47
CA PHE A 40 -11.30 5.93 1.37
C PHE A 40 -10.07 6.68 0.84
N ALA A 41 -8.87 6.36 1.31
CA ALA A 41 -7.65 7.04 0.91
C ALA A 41 -7.30 6.75 -0.56
N MET A 42 -6.77 7.76 -1.24
CA MET A 42 -6.49 7.70 -2.68
C MET A 42 -5.45 6.64 -3.04
N HIS A 43 -4.47 6.36 -2.18
CA HIS A 43 -3.43 5.37 -2.48
C HIS A 43 -4.00 3.96 -2.64
N ARG A 44 -5.06 3.62 -1.89
CA ARG A 44 -5.80 2.35 -2.02
C ARG A 44 -6.32 2.16 -3.45
N LEU A 45 -6.89 3.22 -4.04
CA LEU A 45 -7.49 3.18 -5.38
C LEU A 45 -6.47 3.26 -6.52
N LYS A 46 -5.20 3.55 -6.21
CA LYS A 46 -4.13 3.71 -7.20
C LYS A 46 -3.27 2.46 -7.37
N ALA A 47 -3.46 1.43 -6.56
CA ALA A 47 -2.77 0.15 -6.68
C ALA A 47 -3.63 -0.87 -7.44
N ASP A 48 -2.99 -1.89 -8.01
CA ASP A 48 -3.68 -3.00 -8.68
C ASP A 48 -4.42 -3.89 -7.67
N GLU A 49 -3.83 -4.08 -6.49
CA GLU A 49 -4.40 -4.83 -5.36
C GLU A 49 -4.32 -3.98 -4.08
N ALA A 50 -5.31 -4.09 -3.19
CA ALA A 50 -5.27 -3.37 -1.91
C ALA A 50 -5.90 -4.18 -0.78
N TYR A 51 -5.18 -4.29 0.35
CA TYR A 51 -5.58 -5.12 1.49
C TYR A 51 -5.73 -4.29 2.78
N PRO A 52 -6.82 -4.51 3.55
CA PRO A 52 -6.96 -3.89 4.85
C PRO A 52 -5.97 -4.50 5.84
N ILE A 53 -5.42 -3.67 6.73
CA ILE A 53 -4.46 -4.09 7.77
C ILE A 53 -4.89 -3.60 9.15
N GLY A 54 -4.48 -4.35 10.18
CA GLY A 54 -4.71 -4.03 11.58
C GLY A 54 -6.18 -4.01 11.98
N LYS A 55 -6.50 -3.27 13.06
CA LYS A 55 -7.84 -3.23 13.66
C LYS A 55 -8.45 -1.82 13.55
N PRO A 56 -9.79 -1.70 13.39
CA PRO A 56 -10.46 -0.41 13.48
C PRO A 56 -10.14 0.30 14.79
N GLY A 57 -9.88 1.61 14.73
CA GLY A 57 -9.51 2.45 15.86
C GLY A 57 -7.99 2.55 16.12
N GLU A 58 -7.16 1.80 15.40
CA GLU A 58 -5.70 1.77 15.61
C GLU A 58 -4.87 2.18 14.36
N PRO A 59 -5.18 3.31 13.68
CA PRO A 59 -4.66 3.59 12.33
C PRO A 59 -3.13 3.60 12.25
N ILE A 60 -2.45 4.23 13.21
CA ILE A 60 -0.98 4.32 13.20
C ILE A 60 -0.36 2.95 13.47
N ARG A 61 -0.89 2.22 14.46
CA ARG A 61 -0.37 0.90 14.84
C ARG A 61 -0.52 -0.11 13.70
N SER A 62 -1.59 0.00 12.91
CA SER A 62 -1.81 -0.85 11.73
C SER A 62 -0.65 -0.79 10.73
N TYR A 63 -0.04 0.38 10.51
CA TYR A 63 1.11 0.53 9.60
C TYR A 63 2.47 0.19 10.24
N LEU A 64 2.52 0.02 11.56
CA LEU A 64 3.74 -0.27 12.33
C LEU A 64 3.79 -1.73 12.82
N ASN A 65 2.93 -2.60 12.27
CA ASN A 65 2.87 -4.02 12.62
C ASN A 65 3.54 -4.89 11.55
N ILE A 66 4.67 -5.52 11.90
CA ILE A 66 5.46 -6.36 10.98
C ILE A 66 4.82 -7.74 10.76
N GLU A 67 4.12 -8.28 11.76
CA GLU A 67 3.52 -9.63 11.71
C GLU A 67 2.08 -9.64 11.17
N ALA A 68 1.54 -8.47 10.78
CA ALA A 68 0.15 -8.27 10.40
C ALA A 68 -0.36 -9.19 9.28
#